data_AF-A0A7L4GFK0-F1
#
_entry.id   AF-A0A7L4GFK0-F1
#
_cell.length_a   1.000
_cell.length_b   1.000
_cell.length_c   1.000
_cell.angle_alpha   90.00
_cell.angle_beta   90.00
_cell.angle_gamma   90.00
#
_symmetry.space_group_name_H-M   'P 1'
#
loop_
_entity.id
_entity.type
_entity.pdbx_description
1 polymer ?
#
loop_
_entity_poly.entity_id
_entity_poly.type
_entity_poly.pdbx_seq_one_letter_code
_entity_poly.pdbx_strand_id
1 'polypeptide(L)' 'ARRLLGLQPRLGPQRREAAAAQLLLLGISAEAALGLLERSPALLLMPTERLQERAGELRRLGLGGGR' A
#
# COMPACT_ATOMS: atom_id res chain seq x y z
N ALA A 1 -1.14 13.12 -3.34
CA ALA A 1 0.31 13.05 -3.61
C ALA A 1 1.18 13.53 -2.43
N ARG A 2 1.02 14.78 -1.96
CA ARG A 2 1.89 15.37 -0.91
C ARG A 2 1.98 14.57 0.39
N ARG A 3 0.85 14.04 0.90
CA ARG A 3 0.81 13.19 2.11
C ARG A 3 1.63 11.92 1.94
N LEU A 4 1.46 11.22 0.81
CA LEU A 4 2.24 10.01 0.50
C LEU A 4 3.75 10.28 0.54
N LEU A 5 4.20 11.38 -0.08
CA LEU A 5 5.62 11.75 -0.10
C LEU A 5 6.21 12.03 1.28
N GLY A 6 5.38 12.49 2.23
CA GLY A 6 5.78 12.70 3.62
C GLY A 6 5.90 11.42 4.45
N LEU A 7 5.38 10.29 3.97
CA LEU A 7 5.45 9.01 4.69
C LEU A 7 6.85 8.41 4.59
N GLN A 8 7.48 8.15 5.75
CA GLN A 8 8.80 7.54 5.82
C GLN A 8 9.80 8.17 4.82
N PRO A 9 10.19 9.44 5.02
CA PRO A 9 10.94 10.23 4.04
C PRO A 9 12.27 9.59 3.61
N ARG A 10 12.83 8.70 4.44
CA ARG A 10 14.04 7.91 4.14
C ARG A 10 13.84 6.84 3.06
N LEU A 11 12.61 6.42 2.80
CA LEU A 11 12.27 5.49 1.73
C LEU A 11 12.12 6.23 0.40
N GLY A 12 12.55 5.60 -0.69
CA GLY A 12 12.41 6.16 -2.03
C GLY A 12 10.93 6.37 -2.43
N PRO A 13 10.63 7.40 -3.25
CA PRO A 13 9.26 7.68 -3.69
C PRO A 13 8.60 6.49 -4.39
N GLN A 14 9.33 5.75 -5.22
CA GLN A 14 8.83 4.57 -5.93
C GLN A 14 8.30 3.50 -4.97
N ARG A 15 8.94 3.34 -3.80
CA ARG A 15 8.52 2.33 -2.82
C ARG A 15 7.19 2.69 -2.17
N ARG A 16 6.99 3.97 -1.86
CA ARG A 16 5.71 4.47 -1.34
C ARG A 16 4.60 4.34 -2.36
N GLU A 17 4.89 4.71 -3.61
CA GLU A 17 3.96 4.61 -4.72
C GLU A 17 3.57 3.17 -4.99
N ALA A 18 4.53 2.26 -5.01
CA ALA A 18 4.27 0.83 -5.18
C ALA A 18 3.36 0.28 -4.07
N ALA A 19 3.60 0.66 -2.81
CA ALA A 19 2.75 0.25 -1.71
C ALA A 19 1.32 0.81 -1.81
N ALA A 20 1.19 2.11 -2.11
CA ALA A 20 -0.11 2.73 -2.34
C ALA A 20 -0.85 2.06 -3.51
N ALA A 21 -0.16 1.78 -4.62
CA ALA A 21 -0.72 1.09 -5.77
C ALA A 21 -1.24 -0.31 -5.43
N GLN A 22 -0.53 -1.09 -4.60
CA GLN A 22 -1.03 -2.40 -4.19
C GLN A 22 -2.32 -2.32 -3.37
N LEU A 23 -2.44 -1.32 -2.49
CA LEU A 23 -3.66 -1.10 -1.69
C LEU A 23 -4.83 -0.66 -2.58
N LEU A 24 -4.57 0.24 -3.54
CA LEU A 24 -5.58 0.65 -4.53
C LEU A 24 -6.06 -0.52 -5.39
N LEU A 25 -5.13 -1.38 -5.84
CA LEU A 25 -5.46 -2.59 -6.61
C LEU A 25 -6.22 -3.63 -5.78
N LEU A 26 -6.08 -3.60 -4.45
CA LEU A 26 -6.94 -4.37 -3.54
C LEU A 26 -8.34 -3.77 -3.40
N GLY A 27 -8.65 -2.66 -4.05
CA GLY A 27 -9.94 -1.96 -3.95
C GLY A 27 -10.06 -1.06 -2.72
N ILE A 28 -8.96 -0.79 -2.02
CA ILE A 28 -8.95 0.16 -0.91
C ILE A 28 -8.95 1.57 -1.48
N SER A 29 -9.82 2.46 -0.98
CA SER A 29 -9.85 3.86 -1.43
C SER A 29 -8.53 4.58 -1.14
N ALA A 30 -8.21 5.63 -1.91
CA ALA A 30 -6.96 6.37 -1.72
C ALA A 30 -6.79 6.95 -0.31
N GLU A 31 -7.87 7.46 0.29
CA GLU A 31 -7.84 8.01 1.64
C GLU A 31 -7.61 6.92 2.69
N ALA A 32 -8.29 5.78 2.56
CA ALA A 32 -8.10 4.64 3.45
C ALA A 32 -6.70 4.04 3.31
N ALA A 33 -6.16 3.97 2.10
CA ALA A 33 -4.81 3.50 1.84
C ALA A 33 -3.76 4.42 2.48
N LEU A 34 -3.91 5.74 2.37
CA LEU A 34 -3.04 6.71 3.04
C LEU A 34 -3.08 6.54 4.56
N GLY A 35 -4.28 6.48 5.16
CA GLY A 35 -4.44 6.28 6.60
C GLY A 35 -3.87 4.93 7.07
N LEU A 36 -3.92 3.89 6.23
CA LEU A 36 -3.33 2.59 6.55
C LEU A 36 -1.79 2.64 6.52
N LEU A 37 -1.19 3.32 5.55
CA LEU A 37 0.27 3.51 5.49
C LEU A 37 0.78 4.41 6.62
N GLU A 38 -0.02 5.40 7.06
CA GLU A 38 0.27 6.24 8.23
C GLU A 38 0.25 5.41 9.52
N ARG A 39 -0.77 4.58 9.73
CA ARG A 39 -0.92 3.74 10.94
C ARG A 39 0.01 2.53 10.96
N SER A 40 0.40 2.03 9.80
CA SER A 40 1.19 0.80 9.66
C SER A 40 2.40 1.03 8.75
N PRO A 41 3.39 1.82 9.21
CA PRO A 41 4.59 2.14 8.43
C PRO A 41 5.41 0.90 8.03
N ALA A 42 5.27 -0.22 8.74
CA ALA A 42 5.90 -1.49 8.40
C ALA A 42 5.54 -2.01 7.00
N LEU A 43 4.37 -1.65 6.47
CA LEU A 43 3.98 -1.99 5.10
C LEU A 43 4.91 -1.37 4.05
N LEU A 44 5.47 -0.20 4.34
CA LEU A 44 6.46 0.46 3.49
C LEU A 44 7.84 -0.19 3.62
N LEU A 45 8.11 -0.91 4.72
CA LEU A 45 9.37 -1.62 4.96
C LEU A 45 9.39 -3.03 4.34
N MET A 46 8.23 -3.55 3.92
CA MET A 46 8.15 -4.80 3.17
C MET A 46 8.75 -4.63 1.76
N PRO A 47 9.51 -5.61 1.23
CA PRO A 47 9.92 -5.59 -0.17
C PRO A 47 8.71 -5.48 -1.09
N THR A 48 8.85 -4.75 -2.20
CA THR A 48 7.72 -4.47 -3.10
C THR A 48 7.14 -5.75 -3.70
N GLU A 49 7.99 -6.72 -4.00
CA GLU A 49 7.63 -8.03 -4.56
C GLU A 49 6.78 -8.82 -3.56
N ARG A 50 7.17 -8.83 -2.28
CA ARG A 50 6.42 -9.49 -1.19
C ARG A 50 5.05 -8.85 -0.99
N LEU A 51 4.98 -7.52 -1.06
CA LEU A 51 3.72 -6.80 -0.94
C LEU A 51 2.78 -7.09 -2.13
N GLN A 52 3.34 -7.19 -3.34
CA GLN A 52 2.61 -7.59 -4.55
C GLN A 52 2.07 -9.02 -4.45
N GLU A 53 2.89 -9.98 -4.03
CA GLU A 53 2.49 -11.38 -3.81
C GLU A 53 1.31 -11.46 -2.84
N ARG A 54 1.45 -10.86 -1.65
CA ARG A 54 0.40 -10.85 -0.62
C ARG A 54 -0.87 -10.17 -1.10
N ALA A 55 -0.76 -9.02 -1.77
CA ALA A 55 -1.93 -8.35 -2.33
C ALA A 55 -2.62 -9.22 -3.41
N GLY A 56 -1.84 -9.96 -4.21
CA GLY A 56 -2.36 -10.92 -5.18
C GLY A 56 -3.15 -12.05 -4.53
N GLU A 57 -2.62 -12.63 -3.46
CA GLU A 57 -3.32 -13.69 -2.70
C GLU A 57 -4.61 -13.18 -2.06
N LEU A 58 -4.57 -12.01 -1.42
CA LEU A 58 -5.77 -11.41 -0.83
C LEU A 58 -6.87 -11.19 -1.88
N ARG A 59 -6.51 -10.74 -3.09
CA ARG A 59 -7.46 -10.64 -4.21
C ARG A 59 -8.04 -12.01 -4.59
N ARG A 60 -7.20 -13.05 -4.70
CA ARG A 60 -7.66 -14.42 -5.03
C ARG A 60 -8.61 -14.99 -3.98
N LEU A 61 -8.42 -14.64 -2.71
CA LEU A 61 -9.29 -15.02 -1.61
C LEU A 61 -10.57 -14.18 -1.52
N GLY A 62 -10.77 -13.19 -2.40
CA GLY A 62 -11.91 -12.28 -2.33
C GLY A 62 -11.83 -11.27 -1.18
N LEU A 63 -10.67 -11.10 -0.56
CA LEU A 63 -10.43 -10.18 0.57
C LEU A 63 -10.06 -8.76 0.10
N GLY A 64 -10.57 -8.35 -1.06
CA GLY A 64 -10.44 -6.99 -1.54
C GLY A 64 -11.28 -6.02 -0.70
N GLY A 65 -10.80 -4.79 -0.53
CA GLY A 65 -11.52 -3.68 0.10
C GLY A 65 -12.62 -3.07 -0.77
N GLY A 66 -12.72 -3.48 -2.04
CA GLY A 66 -13.79 -3.06 -2.95
C GLY A 66 -15.07 -3.84 -2.66
N ARG A 67 -15.96 -3.23 -1.88
CA ARG A 67 -17.40 -3.49 -1.94
C ARG A 67 -18.05 -2.37 -2.73
#